data_AF-A0AAD8DXZ7-F1
#
_entry.id   AF-A0AAD8DXZ7-F1
#
_cell.length_a   1.000
_cell.length_b   1.000
_cell.length_c   1.000
_cell.angle_alpha   90.00
_cell.angle_beta   90.00
_cell.angle_gamma   90.00
#
_symmetry.space_group_name_H-M   'P 1'
#
loop_
_entity.id
_entity.type
_entity.pdbx_description
1 polymer ?
#
loop_
_entity_poly.entity_id
_entity_poly.type
_entity_poly.pdbx_seq_one_letter_code
_entity_poly.pdbx_strand_id
1 'polypeptide(L)'
;MASEALTSAGGEIRENLVTTAVKFLTNPSVQRCTIESKERFLRSKGLTDLEIQKAIGKCTEMLDVPSMTSELMFFHRSRRSWFRDNVLPILVYGGFMYGAYWFYKNYVRHLLFVEQPKRKTTAECIDELRKSVDVLNANFTSLRSEMTTNAHQSALRSQLDSVKSEVASVKAIMLNRNQFPVLKTRTGPPSIPDWQRQSEEATSTEVPSEEKKKTHRSRSQRSESGGSNSSEGEQATKNSDSSLEIMNFTKSDKPRRPSSAYMMWLNSTKEQFKAENPGVEASEVAKHMSALWKTMDKSEWEEKAAKANEQYEKDIALYDAANSGTEDVTNHPKENNSNHDAIRNFFKSDKPRRPMTAYMMWLNDGRERFKAENPGLKVTELARKMGAVWKAMDKSEWEEKHAKAMEQYEKDMALYEAANGGSTE
;
A
#
# COMPACT_ATOMS: atom_id res chain seq x y z
N MET A 1 69.84 18.55 -78.79
CA MET A 1 70.67 17.93 -77.73
C MET A 1 70.37 18.55 -76.35
N ALA A 2 69.10 18.61 -75.93
CA ALA A 2 68.73 19.11 -74.59
C ALA A 2 67.31 18.68 -74.14
N SER A 3 66.82 17.51 -74.57
CA SER A 3 65.46 17.05 -74.21
C SER A 3 65.34 15.54 -73.94
N GLU A 4 66.46 14.84 -73.75
CA GLU A 4 66.48 13.39 -73.44
C GLU A 4 67.18 13.08 -72.11
N ALA A 5 67.29 14.07 -71.21
CA ALA A 5 67.99 13.92 -69.93
C ALA A 5 67.09 14.09 -68.69
N LEU A 6 65.76 13.97 -68.82
CA LEU A 6 64.85 14.09 -67.67
C LEU A 6 63.87 12.92 -67.48
N THR A 7 63.97 11.87 -68.29
CA THR A 7 63.10 10.68 -68.19
C THR A 7 63.81 9.47 -67.56
N SER A 8 65.02 9.64 -67.03
CA SER A 8 65.85 8.54 -66.48
C SER A 8 66.26 8.76 -65.01
N ALA A 9 65.42 9.45 -64.23
CA ALA A 9 65.62 9.59 -62.78
C ALA A 9 64.25 9.57 -62.07
N GLY A 10 63.76 8.38 -61.72
CA GLY A 10 62.53 8.24 -60.93
C GLY A 10 61.75 6.92 -61.10
N GLY A 11 62.38 5.88 -61.64
CA GLY A 11 61.73 4.58 -61.90
C GLY A 11 61.84 3.55 -60.77
N GLU A 12 62.49 3.89 -59.65
CA GLU A 12 62.58 2.98 -58.51
C GLU A 12 61.42 3.23 -57.54
N ILE A 13 60.51 2.26 -57.51
CA ILE A 13 59.39 2.22 -56.57
C ILE A 13 59.96 2.21 -55.16
N ARG A 14 59.67 3.26 -54.37
CA ARG A 14 60.14 3.34 -52.99
C ARG A 14 59.29 2.43 -52.11
N GLU A 15 59.69 1.16 -52.02
CA GLU A 15 58.95 0.12 -51.30
C GLU A 15 58.65 0.52 -49.84
N ASN A 16 59.52 1.27 -49.17
CA ASN A 16 59.32 1.77 -47.81
C ASN A 16 58.08 2.69 -47.67
N LEU A 17 57.80 3.48 -48.70
CA LEU A 17 56.61 4.35 -48.73
C LEU A 17 55.37 3.55 -49.09
N VAL A 18 55.50 2.56 -49.98
CA VAL A 18 54.44 1.62 -50.32
C VAL A 18 54.01 0.81 -49.09
N THR A 19 54.95 0.28 -48.29
CA THR A 19 54.63 -0.45 -47.05
C THR A 19 53.95 0.42 -46.00
N THR A 20 54.38 1.69 -45.90
CA THR A 20 53.76 2.67 -44.99
C THR A 20 52.35 3.03 -45.45
N ALA A 21 52.14 3.18 -46.75
CA ALA A 21 50.83 3.40 -47.35
C ALA A 21 49.90 2.19 -47.17
N VAL A 22 50.41 0.95 -47.34
CA VAL A 22 49.65 -0.27 -47.05
C VAL A 22 49.20 -0.26 -45.59
N LYS A 23 50.09 0.00 -44.62
CA LYS A 23 49.74 0.08 -43.20
C LYS A 23 48.68 1.15 -42.89
N PHE A 24 48.73 2.29 -43.59
CA PHE A 24 47.71 3.33 -43.51
C PHE A 24 46.35 2.86 -44.07
N LEU A 25 46.35 2.19 -45.22
CA LEU A 25 45.15 1.67 -45.88
C LEU A 25 44.50 0.51 -45.12
N THR A 26 45.28 -0.29 -44.37
CA THR A 26 44.77 -1.38 -43.51
C THR A 26 44.06 -0.88 -42.25
N ASN A 27 44.19 0.41 -41.87
CA ASN A 27 43.58 0.94 -40.66
C ASN A 27 42.04 1.02 -40.78
N PRO A 28 41.25 0.48 -39.82
CA PRO A 28 39.78 0.45 -39.89
C PRO A 28 39.09 1.81 -40.04
N SER A 29 39.69 2.89 -39.54
CA SER A 29 39.14 4.23 -39.68
C SER A 29 39.31 4.77 -41.11
N VAL A 30 40.45 4.45 -41.73
CA VAL A 30 40.81 4.84 -43.09
C VAL A 30 40.06 3.98 -44.12
N GLN A 31 39.77 2.72 -43.81
CA GLN A 31 38.98 1.84 -44.68
C GLN A 31 37.60 2.43 -45.02
N ARG A 32 36.96 3.12 -44.06
CA ARG A 32 35.61 3.71 -44.20
C ARG A 32 35.56 4.95 -45.10
N CYS A 33 36.70 5.57 -45.41
CA CYS A 33 36.77 6.73 -46.30
C CYS A 33 36.66 6.31 -47.78
N THR A 34 36.25 7.25 -48.65
CA THR A 34 36.23 7.01 -50.10
C THR A 34 37.65 6.83 -50.66
N ILE A 35 37.80 5.99 -51.70
CA ILE A 35 39.10 5.67 -52.30
C ILE A 35 39.80 6.92 -52.81
N GLU A 36 39.07 7.85 -53.43
CA GLU A 36 39.60 9.13 -53.91
C GLU A 36 40.23 9.99 -52.80
N SER A 37 39.64 10.00 -51.60
CA SER A 37 40.20 10.74 -50.46
C SER A 37 41.52 10.12 -49.99
N LYS A 38 41.64 8.79 -50.07
CA LYS A 38 42.88 8.07 -49.71
C LYS A 38 43.97 8.34 -50.74
N GLU A 39 43.63 8.32 -52.02
CA GLU A 39 44.58 8.65 -53.11
C GLU A 39 45.06 10.09 -53.02
N ARG A 40 44.17 11.06 -52.79
CA ARG A 40 44.55 12.48 -52.58
C ARG A 40 45.47 12.64 -51.37
N PHE A 41 45.22 11.92 -50.28
CA PHE A 41 46.08 11.95 -49.09
C PHE A 41 47.47 11.33 -49.35
N LEU A 42 47.54 10.22 -50.09
CA LEU A 42 48.83 9.60 -50.41
C LEU A 42 49.64 10.45 -51.40
N ARG A 43 48.97 11.09 -52.37
CA ARG A 43 49.59 12.08 -53.27
C ARG A 43 50.12 13.29 -52.51
N SER A 44 49.38 13.82 -51.53
CA SER A 44 49.84 14.95 -50.71
C SER A 44 51.01 14.60 -49.78
N LYS A 45 51.22 13.31 -49.52
CA LYS A 45 52.41 12.77 -48.83
C LYS A 45 53.59 12.48 -49.75
N GLY A 46 53.47 12.79 -51.04
CA GLY A 46 54.56 12.69 -52.01
C GLY A 46 54.76 11.29 -52.59
N LEU A 47 53.73 10.43 -52.57
CA LEU A 47 53.75 9.16 -53.31
C LEU A 47 53.32 9.39 -54.77
N THR A 48 53.98 8.68 -55.67
CA THR A 48 53.64 8.68 -57.10
C THR A 48 52.43 7.79 -57.38
N ASP A 49 51.73 8.01 -58.49
CA ASP A 49 50.54 7.24 -58.85
C ASP A 49 50.81 5.74 -59.00
N LEU A 50 52.02 5.39 -59.46
CA LEU A 50 52.46 3.99 -59.55
C LEU A 50 52.67 3.35 -58.16
N GLU A 51 53.22 4.09 -57.19
CA GLU A 51 53.39 3.64 -55.81
C GLU A 51 52.03 3.45 -55.11
N ILE A 52 51.07 4.34 -55.37
CA ILE A 52 49.71 4.29 -54.81
C ILE A 52 48.95 3.08 -55.33
N GLN A 53 48.97 2.83 -56.64
CA GLN A 53 48.33 1.66 -57.23
C GLN A 53 48.93 0.35 -56.70
N LYS A 54 50.26 0.29 -56.53
CA LYS A 54 50.93 -0.87 -55.93
C LYS A 54 50.55 -1.09 -54.47
N ALA A 55 50.39 -0.01 -53.68
CA ALA A 55 49.94 -0.09 -52.30
C ALA A 55 48.48 -0.56 -52.18
N ILE A 56 47.59 -0.07 -53.04
CA ILE A 56 46.19 -0.50 -53.09
C ILE A 56 46.10 -1.97 -53.52
N GLY A 57 46.83 -2.39 -54.55
CA GLY A 57 46.90 -3.79 -54.98
C GLY A 57 47.34 -4.73 -53.87
N LYS A 58 48.43 -4.41 -53.16
CA LYS A 58 48.90 -5.18 -52.00
C LYS A 58 47.89 -5.20 -50.85
N CYS A 59 47.16 -4.10 -50.62
CA CYS A 59 46.12 -4.06 -49.59
C CYS A 59 44.91 -4.94 -49.95
N THR A 60 44.51 -4.96 -51.22
CA THR A 60 43.44 -5.84 -51.71
C THR A 60 43.85 -7.30 -51.62
N GLU A 61 45.10 -7.64 -51.95
CA GLU A 61 45.64 -9.00 -51.83
C GLU A 61 45.68 -9.48 -50.36
N MET A 62 45.98 -8.60 -49.39
CA MET A 62 45.85 -8.92 -47.95
C MET A 62 44.40 -9.10 -47.48
N LEU A 63 43.42 -8.53 -48.20
CA LEU A 63 41.99 -8.67 -47.90
C LEU A 63 41.35 -9.89 -48.60
N ASP A 64 42.02 -10.46 -49.63
CA ASP A 64 41.54 -11.59 -50.44
C ASP A 64 42.13 -12.94 -50.01
N VAL A 65 42.90 -12.98 -48.91
CA VAL A 65 43.18 -14.25 -48.22
C VAL A 65 41.90 -14.68 -47.51
N PRO A 66 41.36 -15.89 -47.76
CA PRO A 66 40.22 -16.41 -47.02
C PRO A 66 40.58 -16.52 -45.53
N SER A 67 40.22 -15.48 -44.79
CA SER A 67 39.96 -15.40 -43.36
C SER A 67 40.32 -16.65 -42.53
N MET A 68 41.62 -16.88 -42.33
CA MET A 68 42.18 -17.59 -41.16
C MET A 68 42.15 -16.71 -39.89
N THR A 69 41.47 -15.57 -39.96
CA THR A 69 41.10 -14.72 -38.82
C THR A 69 39.63 -14.88 -38.43
N SER A 70 38.87 -15.72 -39.16
CA SER A 70 37.54 -16.18 -38.72
C SER A 70 37.65 -16.90 -37.38
N GLU A 71 38.67 -17.75 -37.19
CA GLU A 71 38.73 -18.62 -36.00
C GLU A 71 39.04 -17.89 -34.69
N LEU A 72 39.72 -16.74 -34.71
CA LEU A 72 40.12 -16.05 -33.47
C LEU A 72 39.15 -14.93 -33.02
N MET A 73 38.18 -14.54 -33.87
CA MET A 73 37.07 -13.64 -33.47
C MET A 73 35.77 -14.36 -33.08
N PHE A 74 35.74 -15.70 -33.05
CA PHE A 74 34.57 -16.45 -32.55
C PHE A 74 34.45 -16.49 -31.02
N PHE A 75 35.50 -16.13 -30.27
CA PHE A 75 35.45 -16.25 -28.81
C PHE A 75 34.78 -15.09 -28.09
N HIS A 76 34.41 -13.98 -28.77
CA HIS A 76 33.69 -12.89 -28.11
C HIS A 76 32.53 -12.25 -28.89
N ARG A 77 31.98 -12.93 -29.91
CA ARG A 77 30.77 -12.46 -30.65
C ARG A 77 29.68 -13.52 -30.90
N SER A 78 29.67 -14.66 -30.20
CA SER A 78 28.77 -15.78 -30.55
C SER A 78 27.55 -16.00 -29.64
N ARG A 79 27.62 -15.73 -28.32
CA ARG A 79 26.52 -16.11 -27.40
C ARG A 79 25.20 -15.37 -27.61
N ARG A 80 25.21 -14.10 -28.01
CA ARG A 80 23.98 -13.29 -28.15
C ARG A 80 23.20 -13.59 -29.44
N SER A 81 23.88 -13.99 -30.52
CA SER A 81 23.20 -14.39 -31.77
C SER A 81 22.70 -15.83 -31.70
N TRP A 82 23.52 -16.77 -31.23
CA TRP A 82 23.09 -18.17 -31.10
C TRP A 82 21.85 -18.33 -30.20
N PHE A 83 21.79 -17.58 -29.10
CA PHE A 83 20.61 -17.56 -28.23
C PHE A 83 19.39 -16.94 -28.91
N ARG A 84 19.57 -15.84 -29.65
CA ARG A 84 18.45 -15.20 -30.36
C ARG A 84 17.93 -16.06 -31.51
N ASP A 85 18.83 -16.73 -32.24
CA ASP A 85 18.46 -17.45 -33.46
C ASP A 85 17.96 -18.86 -33.14
N ASN A 86 18.33 -19.46 -31.99
CA ASN A 86 17.84 -20.79 -31.57
C ASN A 86 16.86 -20.78 -30.39
N VAL A 87 17.06 -19.93 -29.37
CA VAL A 87 16.21 -19.96 -28.16
C VAL A 87 14.94 -19.14 -28.33
N LEU A 88 14.99 -18.05 -29.08
CA LEU A 88 13.80 -17.24 -29.38
C LEU A 88 12.71 -18.03 -30.14
N PRO A 89 13.01 -18.79 -31.22
CA PRO A 89 11.99 -19.60 -31.87
C PRO A 89 11.47 -20.70 -30.93
N ILE A 90 12.32 -21.34 -30.11
CA ILE A 90 11.85 -22.36 -29.14
C ILE A 90 10.87 -21.74 -28.13
N LEU A 91 11.12 -20.52 -27.64
CA LEU A 91 10.20 -19.82 -26.75
C LEU A 91 8.89 -19.44 -27.45
N VAL A 92 8.95 -19.00 -28.71
CA VAL A 92 7.76 -18.67 -29.49
C VAL A 92 6.93 -19.91 -29.79
N TYR A 93 7.55 -21.01 -30.22
CA TYR A 93 6.87 -22.29 -30.44
C TYR A 93 6.34 -22.88 -29.13
N GLY A 94 7.09 -22.80 -28.04
CA GLY A 94 6.63 -23.24 -26.72
C GLY A 94 5.44 -22.42 -26.21
N GLY A 95 5.47 -21.10 -26.40
CA GLY A 95 4.36 -20.21 -26.08
C GLY A 95 3.12 -20.48 -26.94
N PHE A 96 3.32 -20.72 -28.24
CA PHE A 96 2.23 -21.08 -29.16
C PHE A 96 1.60 -22.43 -28.79
N MET A 97 2.42 -23.46 -28.51
CA MET A 97 1.95 -24.77 -28.09
C MET A 97 1.21 -24.71 -26.74
N TYR A 98 1.71 -23.92 -25.80
CA TYR A 98 1.03 -23.71 -24.52
C TYR A 98 -0.29 -22.95 -24.69
N GLY A 99 -0.32 -21.93 -25.55
CA GLY A 99 -1.55 -21.20 -25.89
C GLY A 99 -2.59 -22.10 -26.57
N ALA A 100 -2.17 -22.95 -27.50
CA ALA A 100 -3.03 -23.93 -28.16
C ALA A 100 -3.55 -24.98 -27.16
N TYR A 101 -2.69 -25.46 -26.25
CA TYR A 101 -3.09 -26.37 -25.18
C TYR A 101 -4.08 -25.70 -24.20
N TRP A 102 -3.83 -24.45 -23.83
CA TRP A 102 -4.72 -23.68 -22.95
C TRP A 102 -6.08 -23.44 -23.60
N PHE A 103 -6.09 -23.09 -24.89
CA PHE A 103 -7.31 -22.95 -25.67
C PHE A 103 -8.04 -24.28 -25.82
N TYR A 104 -7.31 -25.38 -26.04
CA TYR A 104 -7.89 -26.71 -26.04
C TYR A 104 -8.52 -27.04 -24.67
N LYS A 105 -7.80 -26.86 -23.57
CA LYS A 105 -8.30 -27.16 -22.22
C LYS A 105 -9.49 -26.30 -21.81
N ASN A 106 -9.45 -25.01 -22.12
CA ASN A 106 -10.44 -24.07 -21.66
C ASN A 106 -11.65 -23.97 -22.58
N TYR A 107 -11.47 -24.15 -23.89
CA TYR A 107 -12.52 -23.97 -24.89
C TYR A 107 -12.93 -25.25 -25.60
N VAL A 108 -11.97 -26.01 -26.12
CA VAL A 108 -12.30 -27.20 -26.90
C VAL A 108 -12.74 -28.36 -26.00
N ARG A 109 -12.14 -28.54 -24.83
CA ARG A 109 -12.47 -29.63 -23.89
C ARG A 109 -13.92 -29.53 -23.42
N HIS A 110 -14.42 -28.33 -23.10
CA HIS A 110 -15.82 -28.19 -22.67
C HIS A 110 -16.83 -28.37 -23.81
N LEU A 111 -16.42 -28.12 -25.05
CA LEU A 111 -17.25 -28.24 -26.25
C LEU A 111 -17.27 -29.68 -26.80
N LEU A 112 -16.15 -30.40 -26.72
CA LEU A 112 -15.99 -31.78 -27.22
C LEU A 112 -16.29 -32.84 -26.15
N PHE A 113 -16.05 -32.53 -24.87
CA PHE A 113 -16.45 -33.35 -23.73
C PHE A 113 -17.50 -32.60 -22.93
N VAL A 114 -18.77 -32.76 -23.35
CA VAL A 114 -19.91 -32.60 -22.44
C VAL A 114 -19.83 -33.76 -21.46
N GLU A 115 -18.98 -33.59 -20.45
CA GLU A 115 -18.85 -34.50 -19.34
C GLU A 115 -20.16 -34.38 -18.56
N GLN A 116 -21.06 -35.34 -18.77
CA GLN A 116 -22.30 -35.43 -18.00
C GLN A 116 -21.89 -35.45 -16.52
N PRO A 117 -22.34 -34.51 -15.69
CA PRO A 117 -21.96 -34.50 -14.29
C PRO A 117 -22.38 -35.85 -13.70
N LYS A 118 -21.40 -36.61 -13.19
CA LYS A 118 -21.66 -37.86 -12.46
C LYS A 118 -22.69 -37.54 -11.38
N ARG A 119 -23.92 -37.99 -11.57
CA ARG A 119 -24.99 -37.81 -10.57
C ARG A 119 -24.52 -38.51 -9.31
N LYS A 120 -24.25 -37.73 -8.26
CA LYS A 120 -23.96 -38.25 -6.91
C LYS A 120 -25.05 -39.26 -6.55
N THR A 121 -24.63 -40.41 -6.01
CA THR A 121 -25.60 -41.46 -5.67
C THR A 121 -26.54 -40.96 -4.58
N THR A 122 -27.79 -41.42 -4.57
CA THR A 122 -28.81 -40.96 -3.60
C THR A 122 -28.39 -41.17 -2.14
N ALA A 123 -27.52 -42.15 -1.89
CA ALA A 123 -26.92 -42.43 -0.59
C ALA A 123 -26.01 -41.29 -0.08
N GLU A 124 -25.16 -40.73 -0.94
CA GLU A 124 -24.27 -39.63 -0.56
C GLU A 124 -25.05 -38.34 -0.26
N CYS A 125 -26.14 -38.09 -1.00
CA CYS A 125 -27.04 -36.97 -0.74
C CYS A 125 -27.76 -37.12 0.62
N ILE A 126 -28.17 -38.34 0.99
CA ILE A 126 -28.77 -38.63 2.29
C ILE A 126 -27.76 -38.41 3.42
N ASP A 127 -26.50 -38.81 3.24
CA ASP A 127 -25.46 -38.60 4.25
C ASP A 127 -25.06 -37.13 4.42
N GLU A 128 -25.03 -36.37 3.32
CA GLU A 128 -24.82 -34.92 3.36
C GLU A 128 -25.99 -34.20 4.05
N LEU A 129 -27.22 -34.65 3.78
CA LEU A 129 -28.41 -34.13 4.44
C LEU A 129 -28.41 -34.44 5.95
N ARG A 130 -28.04 -35.66 6.35
CA ARG A 130 -27.89 -36.04 7.76
C ARG A 130 -26.85 -35.18 8.47
N LYS A 131 -25.68 -34.98 7.88
CA LYS A 131 -24.64 -34.08 8.43
C LYS A 131 -25.15 -32.65 8.59
N SER A 132 -25.92 -32.15 7.62
CA SER A 132 -26.50 -30.80 7.69
C SER A 132 -27.52 -30.66 8.83
N VAL A 133 -28.30 -31.71 9.08
CA VAL A 133 -29.28 -31.76 10.18
C VAL A 133 -28.58 -31.84 11.55
N ASP A 134 -27.49 -32.62 11.65
CA ASP A 134 -26.71 -32.70 12.89
C ASP A 134 -26.05 -31.37 13.25
N VAL A 135 -25.50 -30.67 12.25
CA VAL A 135 -24.95 -29.31 12.43
C VAL A 135 -26.05 -28.34 12.86
N LEU A 136 -27.24 -28.42 12.28
CA LEU A 136 -28.35 -27.56 12.66
C LEU A 136 -28.84 -27.83 14.10
N ASN A 137 -28.87 -29.09 14.52
CA ASN A 137 -29.20 -29.48 15.89
C ASN A 137 -28.13 -28.98 16.89
N ALA A 138 -26.85 -29.08 16.54
CA ALA A 138 -25.77 -28.53 17.36
C ALA A 138 -25.89 -27.00 17.51
N ASN A 139 -26.20 -26.30 16.42
CA ASN A 139 -26.41 -24.85 16.46
C ASN A 139 -27.66 -24.48 17.29
N PHE A 140 -28.76 -25.21 17.14
CA PHE A 140 -30.00 -24.95 17.89
C PHE A 140 -29.82 -25.20 19.40
N THR A 141 -29.09 -26.26 19.78
CA THR A 141 -28.79 -26.53 21.19
C THR A 141 -27.87 -25.48 21.79
N SER A 142 -26.86 -25.01 21.04
CA SER A 142 -26.02 -23.87 21.44
C SER A 142 -26.86 -22.61 21.65
N LEU A 143 -27.71 -22.26 20.67
CA LEU A 143 -28.57 -21.08 20.74
C LEU A 143 -29.54 -21.14 21.92
N ARG A 144 -30.10 -22.33 22.21
CA ARG A 144 -30.95 -22.55 23.38
C ARG A 144 -30.18 -22.33 24.68
N SER A 145 -28.94 -22.80 24.77
CA SER A 145 -28.08 -22.59 25.93
C SER A 145 -27.77 -21.10 26.15
N GLU A 146 -27.44 -20.37 25.08
CA GLU A 146 -27.23 -18.92 25.11
C GLU A 146 -28.50 -18.17 25.54
N MET A 147 -29.67 -18.58 25.05
CA MET A 147 -30.92 -17.94 25.43
C MET A 147 -31.25 -18.16 26.92
N THR A 148 -30.98 -19.34 27.47
CA THR A 148 -31.17 -19.60 28.91
C THR A 148 -30.19 -18.83 29.79
N THR A 149 -28.94 -18.70 29.38
CA THR A 149 -27.93 -17.92 30.11
C THR A 149 -28.25 -16.43 30.06
N ASN A 150 -28.70 -15.91 28.93
CA ASN A 150 -29.18 -14.53 28.81
C ASN A 150 -30.42 -14.27 29.67
N ALA A 151 -31.37 -15.21 29.72
CA ALA A 151 -32.53 -15.11 30.62
C ALA A 151 -32.12 -15.13 32.11
N HIS A 152 -31.14 -15.94 32.47
CA HIS A 152 -30.58 -15.94 33.83
C HIS A 152 -29.86 -14.61 34.14
N GLN A 153 -29.11 -14.07 33.18
CA GLN A 153 -28.40 -12.80 33.35
C GLN A 153 -29.37 -11.61 33.48
N SER A 154 -30.49 -11.62 32.76
CA SER A 154 -31.53 -10.60 32.91
C SER A 154 -32.26 -10.70 34.25
N ALA A 155 -32.51 -11.92 34.75
CA ALA A 155 -33.04 -12.13 36.09
C ALA A 155 -32.07 -11.65 37.20
N LEU A 156 -30.77 -11.88 37.07
CA LEU A 156 -29.78 -11.33 38.00
C LEU A 156 -29.72 -9.80 37.95
N ARG A 157 -29.90 -9.20 36.78
CA ARG A 157 -29.94 -7.73 36.62
C ARG A 157 -31.16 -7.13 37.32
N SER A 158 -32.34 -7.73 37.20
CA SER A 158 -33.53 -7.22 37.90
C SER A 158 -33.41 -7.34 39.42
N GLN A 159 -32.81 -8.42 39.92
CA GLN A 159 -32.49 -8.56 41.34
C GLN A 159 -31.52 -7.46 41.81
N LEU A 160 -30.47 -7.19 41.03
CA LEU A 160 -29.51 -6.13 41.34
C LEU A 160 -30.19 -4.75 41.36
N ASP A 161 -31.08 -4.47 40.42
CA ASP A 161 -31.79 -3.20 40.37
C ASP A 161 -32.81 -3.05 41.51
N SER A 162 -33.43 -4.16 41.95
CA SER A 162 -34.23 -4.20 43.18
C SER A 162 -33.37 -3.83 44.39
N VAL A 163 -32.23 -4.50 44.59
CA VAL A 163 -31.31 -4.21 45.71
C VAL A 163 -30.80 -2.77 45.65
N LYS A 164 -30.47 -2.25 44.47
CA LYS A 164 -30.11 -0.83 44.32
C LYS A 164 -31.23 0.10 44.74
N SER A 165 -32.48 -0.21 44.39
CA SER A 165 -33.64 0.59 44.79
C SER A 165 -33.87 0.55 46.30
N GLU A 166 -33.69 -0.61 46.94
CA GLU A 166 -33.76 -0.77 48.39
C GLU A 166 -32.64 0.01 49.09
N VAL A 167 -31.40 -0.09 48.59
CA VAL A 167 -30.26 0.69 49.09
C VAL A 167 -30.51 2.19 48.90
N ALA A 168 -31.07 2.61 47.77
CA ALA A 168 -31.44 4.01 47.54
C ALA A 168 -32.53 4.48 48.51
N SER A 169 -33.52 3.62 48.82
CA SER A 169 -34.56 3.89 49.81
C SER A 169 -33.99 4.01 51.22
N VAL A 170 -33.12 3.08 51.64
CA VAL A 170 -32.42 3.13 52.94
C VAL A 170 -31.54 4.38 53.01
N LYS A 171 -30.80 4.69 51.94
CA LYS A 171 -30.00 5.91 51.83
C LYS A 171 -30.88 7.15 51.92
N ALA A 172 -32.06 7.16 51.31
CA ALA A 172 -33.01 8.27 51.40
C ALA A 172 -33.55 8.43 52.83
N ILE A 173 -33.88 7.34 53.53
CA ILE A 173 -34.31 7.40 54.94
C ILE A 173 -33.19 7.91 55.83
N MET A 174 -31.96 7.41 55.65
CA MET A 174 -30.80 7.82 56.45
C MET A 174 -30.33 9.26 56.17
N LEU A 175 -30.52 9.76 54.95
CA LEU A 175 -30.14 11.11 54.56
C LEU A 175 -31.29 12.12 54.62
N ASN A 176 -32.53 11.70 54.87
CA ASN A 176 -33.65 12.61 55.05
C ASN A 176 -33.53 13.30 56.42
N ARG A 177 -32.80 14.42 56.43
CA ARG A 177 -32.50 15.30 57.56
C ARG A 177 -33.73 16.01 58.17
N ASN A 178 -34.94 15.47 58.02
CA ASN A 178 -36.17 16.08 58.54
C ASN A 178 -37.02 15.14 59.41
N GLN A 179 -36.48 14.00 59.90
CA GLN A 179 -37.21 13.06 60.77
C GLN A 179 -37.27 13.43 62.26
N PHE A 180 -37.07 14.69 62.64
CA PHE A 180 -37.51 15.16 63.94
C PHE A 180 -38.47 16.34 63.74
N PRO A 181 -39.72 16.28 64.25
CA PRO A 181 -40.58 17.43 64.23
C PRO A 181 -39.91 18.55 65.03
N VAL A 182 -39.55 19.64 64.36
CA VAL A 182 -39.17 20.87 65.07
C VAL A 182 -40.42 21.30 65.84
N LEU A 183 -40.34 21.23 67.17
CA LEU A 183 -41.38 21.75 68.05
C LEU A 183 -41.67 23.20 67.60
N LYS A 184 -42.86 23.43 67.03
CA LYS A 184 -43.34 24.79 66.79
C LYS A 184 -43.52 25.43 68.16
N THR A 185 -42.56 26.23 68.59
CA THR A 185 -42.72 27.12 69.73
C THR A 185 -43.89 28.05 69.42
N ARG A 186 -44.98 27.85 70.16
CA ARG A 186 -46.18 28.66 70.17
C ARG A 186 -45.84 30.08 70.60
N THR A 187 -45.99 31.06 69.71
CA THR A 187 -46.04 32.49 70.06
C THR A 187 -47.17 33.17 69.30
N GLY A 188 -48.36 33.24 69.91
CA GLY A 188 -49.52 33.97 69.40
C GLY A 188 -50.81 33.61 70.18
N PRO A 189 -51.61 34.59 70.64
CA PRO A 189 -52.83 34.34 71.42
C PRO A 189 -53.97 33.78 70.56
N PRO A 190 -54.95 33.08 71.15
CA PRO A 190 -55.98 32.35 70.41
C PRO A 190 -56.95 33.30 69.69
N SER A 191 -57.06 33.16 68.36
CA SER A 191 -58.09 33.81 67.55
C SER A 191 -59.17 32.78 67.17
N ILE A 192 -60.43 33.19 67.30
CA ILE A 192 -61.61 32.35 67.09
C ILE A 192 -61.76 32.07 65.57
N PRO A 193 -62.06 30.84 65.13
CA PRO A 193 -62.15 30.49 63.71
C PRO A 193 -63.32 31.17 62.97
N ASP A 194 -63.12 31.35 61.66
CA ASP A 194 -63.93 32.19 60.75
C ASP A 194 -65.42 31.81 60.61
N TRP A 195 -65.87 30.67 61.13
CA TRP A 195 -67.28 30.26 61.06
C TRP A 195 -68.17 30.95 62.13
N GLN A 196 -67.59 31.67 63.09
CA GLN A 196 -68.31 32.36 64.17
C GLN A 196 -68.68 33.83 63.84
N ARG A 197 -68.50 34.29 62.59
CA ARG A 197 -68.90 35.65 62.16
C ARG A 197 -70.01 35.58 61.12
N GLN A 198 -71.27 35.61 61.55
CA GLN A 198 -72.42 35.80 60.66
C GLN A 198 -72.98 37.23 60.75
N SER A 199 -73.43 37.68 59.56
CA SER A 199 -74.41 38.72 59.20
C SER A 199 -74.12 40.21 59.45
N GLU A 200 -73.96 40.95 58.34
CA GLU A 200 -74.78 42.09 57.83
C GLU A 200 -73.93 42.89 56.81
N GLU A 201 -74.22 42.79 55.50
CA GLU A 201 -74.84 43.84 54.64
C GLU A 201 -74.06 45.17 54.59
N ALA A 202 -73.77 45.84 53.46
CA ALA A 202 -74.12 45.71 52.06
C ALA A 202 -73.22 46.65 51.21
N THR A 203 -73.31 46.49 49.88
CA THR A 203 -73.29 47.58 48.87
C THR A 203 -72.01 47.87 48.06
N SER A 204 -72.20 47.67 46.76
CA SER A 204 -71.59 48.27 45.56
C SER A 204 -70.24 47.77 45.07
N THR A 205 -69.89 47.70 43.79
CA THR A 205 -70.50 47.74 42.43
C THR A 205 -69.29 48.01 41.51
N GLU A 206 -69.28 47.45 40.30
CA GLU A 206 -68.51 47.87 39.11
C GLU A 206 -67.08 47.34 38.81
N VAL A 207 -66.99 46.80 37.59
CA VAL A 207 -65.87 46.66 36.64
C VAL A 207 -65.90 47.90 35.70
N PRO A 208 -65.01 48.16 34.69
CA PRO A 208 -63.68 47.63 34.31
C PRO A 208 -62.66 48.75 33.89
N SER A 209 -61.41 48.41 33.53
CA SER A 209 -60.71 49.02 32.37
C SER A 209 -59.31 48.43 32.06
N GLU A 210 -59.03 48.39 30.76
CA GLU A 210 -57.84 47.98 30.03
C GLU A 210 -56.66 48.97 30.16
N GLU A 211 -55.41 48.52 29.94
CA GLU A 211 -54.61 48.80 28.72
C GLU A 211 -53.08 48.53 28.85
N LYS A 212 -52.57 47.79 27.87
CA LYS A 212 -51.31 47.99 27.08
C LYS A 212 -49.95 48.17 27.79
N LYS A 213 -48.99 47.30 27.45
CA LYS A 213 -48.01 47.42 26.32
C LYS A 213 -46.61 46.83 26.66
N LYS A 214 -46.14 46.03 25.70
CA LYS A 214 -44.76 45.89 25.16
C LYS A 214 -43.62 45.25 25.98
N THR A 215 -43.14 44.18 25.34
CA THR A 215 -41.81 43.58 25.29
C THR A 215 -40.62 44.55 25.35
N HIS A 216 -39.59 44.23 26.14
CA HIS A 216 -38.20 44.48 25.77
C HIS A 216 -37.24 43.45 26.37
N ARG A 217 -36.34 43.01 25.50
CA ARG A 217 -35.19 42.11 25.70
C ARG A 217 -33.99 42.96 26.11
N SER A 218 -33.22 42.55 27.13
CA SER A 218 -31.82 42.92 27.44
C SER A 218 -31.33 41.95 28.53
N ARG A 219 -30.28 41.14 28.35
CA ARG A 219 -28.84 41.43 28.17
C ARG A 219 -28.10 41.68 29.50
N SER A 220 -27.18 40.75 29.81
CA SER A 220 -25.85 40.92 30.44
C SER A 220 -25.72 41.20 31.96
N GLN A 221 -25.00 40.31 32.66
CA GLN A 221 -23.71 40.50 33.37
C GLN A 221 -23.10 39.09 33.58
N ARG A 222 -21.84 38.72 33.28
CA ARG A 222 -20.45 39.23 33.48
C ARG A 222 -19.80 38.86 34.83
N SER A 223 -18.73 38.05 34.73
CA SER A 223 -17.43 38.09 35.46
C SER A 223 -16.51 37.09 34.71
N GLU A 224 -15.42 37.44 34.02
CA GLU A 224 -14.11 38.06 34.34
C GLU A 224 -13.12 37.22 35.17
N SER A 225 -12.07 36.78 34.47
CA SER A 225 -10.68 36.52 34.91
C SER A 225 -9.97 35.84 33.71
N GLY A 226 -8.94 36.35 33.01
CA GLY A 226 -7.90 37.32 33.31
C GLY A 226 -6.53 36.62 33.24
N GLY A 227 -5.70 36.90 32.22
CA GLY A 227 -4.28 36.52 32.20
C GLY A 227 -3.66 36.15 30.85
N SER A 228 -3.32 37.16 30.04
CA SER A 228 -2.43 37.07 28.87
C SER A 228 -0.96 37.09 29.28
N ASN A 229 -0.08 36.45 28.48
CA ASN A 229 1.30 36.88 28.29
C ASN A 229 1.66 36.75 26.79
N SER A 230 2.05 37.89 26.20
CA SER A 230 2.62 38.06 24.87
C SER A 230 3.68 39.15 24.96
N SER A 231 4.87 38.91 24.40
CA SER A 231 5.84 39.91 23.89
C SER A 231 6.98 39.07 23.26
N GLU A 232 7.03 38.96 21.92
CA GLU A 232 7.74 39.82 20.95
C GLU A 232 9.23 39.48 20.76
N GLY A 233 9.63 39.45 19.48
CA GLY A 233 10.94 39.88 19.03
C GLY A 233 11.91 38.78 18.59
N GLU A 234 11.98 38.53 17.28
CA GLU A 234 13.27 38.51 16.56
C GLU A 234 13.04 38.47 15.03
N GLN A 235 13.09 39.66 14.43
CA GLN A 235 13.44 39.84 13.03
C GLN A 235 14.97 39.75 12.93
N ALA A 236 15.48 38.71 12.27
CA ALA A 236 16.87 38.63 11.84
C ALA A 236 16.92 38.42 10.31
N THR A 237 17.17 39.53 9.62
CA THR A 237 17.96 39.65 8.38
C THR A 237 17.75 38.58 7.30
N LYS A 238 16.74 38.80 6.46
CA LYS A 238 16.92 38.57 5.02
C LYS A 238 17.88 39.65 4.55
N ASN A 239 19.02 39.27 3.97
CA ASN A 239 19.70 39.89 2.83
C ASN A 239 21.06 39.21 2.64
N SER A 240 21.34 38.84 1.39
CA SER A 240 22.66 38.47 0.86
C SER A 240 23.15 37.04 1.11
N ASP A 241 22.61 36.07 0.36
CA ASP A 241 23.51 35.25 -0.45
C ASP A 241 22.78 34.74 -1.71
N SER A 242 22.93 35.53 -2.78
CA SER A 242 22.47 35.22 -4.11
C SER A 242 23.65 34.59 -4.86
N SER A 243 23.85 33.28 -4.67
CA SER A 243 24.64 32.45 -5.60
C SER A 243 24.40 30.96 -5.34
N LEU A 244 23.49 30.41 -6.14
CA LEU A 244 23.38 28.98 -6.48
C LEU A 244 23.17 28.01 -5.30
N GLU A 245 22.05 28.14 -4.59
CA GLU A 245 21.42 26.95 -4.02
C GLU A 245 20.80 26.15 -5.18
N ILE A 246 21.47 25.07 -5.58
CA ILE A 246 20.82 23.97 -6.27
C ILE A 246 19.79 23.42 -5.27
N MET A 247 18.54 23.86 -5.39
CA MET A 247 17.42 23.31 -4.64
C MET A 247 17.32 21.83 -4.99
N ASN A 248 17.91 20.97 -4.16
CA ASN A 248 17.81 19.53 -4.31
C ASN A 248 16.38 19.11 -3.91
N PHE A 249 15.45 19.12 -4.86
CA PHE A 249 14.09 18.65 -4.67
C PHE A 249 14.12 17.18 -4.24
N THR A 250 13.65 16.90 -3.04
CA THR A 250 13.55 15.54 -2.52
C THR A 250 12.32 14.85 -3.08
N LYS A 251 12.25 13.51 -3.03
CA LYS A 251 11.09 12.73 -3.50
C LYS A 251 9.76 13.13 -2.84
N SER A 252 9.79 13.76 -1.67
CA SER A 252 8.62 14.33 -0.99
C SER A 252 8.10 15.62 -1.62
N ASP A 253 8.93 16.34 -2.36
CA ASP A 253 8.61 17.64 -2.96
C ASP A 253 7.97 17.49 -4.35
N LYS A 254 7.93 16.27 -4.87
CA LYS A 254 7.22 15.97 -6.12
C LYS A 254 5.72 16.16 -5.92
N PRO A 255 5.06 17.02 -6.73
CA PRO A 255 3.62 17.19 -6.70
C PRO A 255 2.91 15.84 -6.79
N ARG A 256 1.88 15.64 -5.97
CA ARG A 256 1.07 14.41 -5.96
C ARG A 256 -0.15 14.59 -6.85
N ARG A 257 -0.52 13.52 -7.56
CA ARG A 257 -1.74 13.50 -8.37
C ARG A 257 -2.95 13.86 -7.50
N PRO A 258 -3.83 14.75 -7.95
CA PRO A 258 -5.01 15.14 -7.21
C PRO A 258 -5.99 13.97 -7.16
N SER A 259 -6.85 13.98 -6.16
CA SER A 259 -7.93 13.00 -6.02
C SER A 259 -8.97 13.13 -7.14
N SER A 260 -9.51 12.00 -7.61
CA SER A 260 -10.66 11.96 -8.52
C SER A 260 -11.90 12.62 -7.90
N ALA A 261 -12.83 13.10 -8.73
CA ALA A 261 -14.11 13.69 -8.34
C ALA A 261 -14.84 12.90 -7.25
N TYR A 262 -14.90 11.57 -7.41
CA TYR A 262 -15.50 10.66 -6.41
C TYR A 262 -14.75 10.70 -5.08
N MET A 263 -13.41 10.69 -5.08
CA MET A 263 -12.61 10.73 -3.85
C MET A 263 -12.71 12.09 -3.15
N MET A 264 -12.78 13.19 -3.90
CA MET A 264 -12.99 14.54 -3.35
C MET A 264 -14.35 14.63 -2.64
N TRP A 265 -15.39 14.16 -3.32
CA TRP A 265 -16.73 14.08 -2.75
C TRP A 265 -16.76 13.14 -1.54
N LEU A 266 -16.22 11.93 -1.66
CA LEU A 266 -16.17 10.93 -0.60
C LEU A 266 -15.50 11.50 0.65
N ASN A 267 -14.36 12.17 0.52
CA ASN A 267 -13.67 12.78 1.67
C ASN A 267 -14.52 13.89 2.31
N SER A 268 -15.23 14.70 1.52
CA SER A 268 -16.10 15.77 2.05
C SER A 268 -17.35 15.26 2.77
N THR A 269 -17.93 14.16 2.29
CA THR A 269 -19.22 13.64 2.79
C THR A 269 -19.02 12.54 3.84
N LYS A 270 -17.89 11.84 3.83
CA LYS A 270 -17.59 10.76 4.79
C LYS A 270 -17.52 11.29 6.23
N GLU A 271 -17.03 12.51 6.42
CA GLU A 271 -16.99 13.14 7.75
C GLU A 271 -18.38 13.44 8.27
N GLN A 272 -19.27 13.96 7.41
CA GLN A 272 -20.68 14.20 7.74
C GLN A 272 -21.39 12.89 8.05
N PHE A 273 -21.21 11.86 7.23
CA PHE A 273 -21.86 10.57 7.41
C PHE A 273 -21.39 9.83 8.67
N LYS A 274 -20.11 9.97 9.03
CA LYS A 274 -19.54 9.43 10.27
C LYS A 274 -20.04 10.18 11.51
N ALA A 275 -20.29 11.48 11.39
CA ALA A 275 -20.86 12.29 12.47
C ALA A 275 -22.34 11.95 12.70
N GLU A 276 -23.08 11.67 11.64
CA GLU A 276 -24.50 11.26 11.71
C GLU A 276 -24.68 9.79 12.14
N ASN A 277 -23.70 8.93 11.84
CA ASN A 277 -23.73 7.50 12.16
C ASN A 277 -22.51 7.08 13.01
N PRO A 278 -22.39 7.59 14.26
CA PRO A 278 -21.32 7.17 15.15
C PRO A 278 -21.55 5.72 15.58
N GLY A 279 -20.88 4.77 14.92
CA GLY A 279 -20.90 3.34 15.28
C GLY A 279 -21.20 2.38 14.13
N VAL A 280 -21.63 2.88 12.97
CA VAL A 280 -21.79 2.04 11.76
C VAL A 280 -20.40 1.68 11.21
N GLU A 281 -20.27 0.42 10.77
CA GLU A 281 -19.02 -0.11 10.25
C GLU A 281 -18.65 0.59 8.93
N ALA A 282 -17.36 0.90 8.74
CA ALA A 282 -16.90 1.75 7.65
C ALA A 282 -17.20 1.18 6.25
N SER A 283 -17.31 -0.14 6.10
CA SER A 283 -17.69 -0.77 4.83
C SER A 283 -19.16 -0.57 4.47
N GLU A 284 -20.07 -0.48 5.45
CA GLU A 284 -21.49 -0.18 5.20
C GLU A 284 -21.66 1.28 4.76
N VAL A 285 -20.98 2.21 5.45
CA VAL A 285 -20.92 3.62 5.04
C VAL A 285 -20.40 3.75 3.61
N ALA A 286 -19.32 3.06 3.26
CA ALA A 286 -18.78 3.10 1.90
C ALA A 286 -19.78 2.57 0.85
N LYS A 287 -20.54 1.51 1.14
CA LYS A 287 -21.59 1.00 0.25
C LYS A 287 -22.68 2.05 0.02
N HIS A 288 -23.18 2.68 1.10
CA HIS A 288 -24.18 3.76 1.01
C HIS A 288 -23.66 4.94 0.19
N MET A 289 -22.42 5.38 0.44
CA MET A 289 -21.81 6.46 -0.33
C MET A 289 -21.62 6.10 -1.81
N SER A 290 -21.23 4.87 -2.13
CA SER A 290 -21.13 4.43 -3.53
C SER A 290 -22.49 4.39 -4.26
N ALA A 291 -23.58 4.10 -3.53
CA ALA A 291 -24.94 4.14 -4.09
C ALA A 291 -25.41 5.58 -4.31
N LEU A 292 -25.17 6.47 -3.34
CA LEU A 292 -25.48 7.90 -3.44
C LEU A 292 -24.73 8.58 -4.61
N TRP A 293 -23.45 8.24 -4.81
CA TRP A 293 -22.66 8.76 -5.94
C TRP A 293 -23.23 8.39 -7.30
N LYS A 294 -23.88 7.23 -7.43
CA LYS A 294 -24.51 6.79 -8.69
C LYS A 294 -25.76 7.59 -9.03
N THR A 295 -26.50 8.05 -8.01
CA THR A 295 -27.78 8.75 -8.18
C THR A 295 -27.64 10.27 -8.17
N MET A 296 -26.57 10.81 -7.61
CA MET A 296 -26.37 12.26 -7.51
C MET A 296 -25.81 12.88 -8.79
N ASP A 297 -25.95 14.21 -8.90
CA ASP A 297 -25.26 14.98 -9.92
C ASP A 297 -23.75 15.07 -9.61
N LYS A 298 -22.95 14.80 -10.62
CA LYS A 298 -21.48 14.69 -10.56
C LYS A 298 -20.78 15.91 -11.14
N SER A 299 -21.53 16.78 -11.84
CA SER A 299 -21.00 17.91 -12.61
C SER A 299 -20.08 18.82 -11.77
N GLU A 300 -20.51 19.23 -10.58
CA GLU A 300 -19.72 20.11 -9.71
C GLU A 300 -18.39 19.49 -9.25
N TRP A 301 -18.37 18.18 -9.04
CA TRP A 301 -17.19 17.46 -8.56
C TRP A 301 -16.23 17.10 -9.69
N GLU A 302 -16.77 16.83 -10.88
CA GLU A 302 -16.00 16.66 -12.11
C GLU A 302 -15.28 17.95 -12.49
N GLU A 303 -15.96 19.10 -12.37
CA GLU A 303 -15.33 20.42 -12.59
C GLU A 303 -14.22 20.70 -11.56
N LYS A 304 -14.48 20.42 -10.27
CA LYS A 304 -13.45 20.57 -9.21
C LYS A 304 -12.25 19.66 -9.44
N ALA A 305 -12.47 18.42 -9.89
CA ALA A 305 -11.39 17.49 -10.21
C ALA A 305 -10.62 17.90 -11.46
N ALA A 306 -11.29 18.45 -12.48
CA ALA A 306 -10.66 19.00 -13.68
C ALA A 306 -9.74 20.18 -13.33
N LYS A 307 -10.23 21.15 -12.54
CA LYS A 307 -9.42 22.27 -12.05
C LYS A 307 -8.21 21.80 -11.24
N ALA A 308 -8.38 20.77 -10.41
CA ALA A 308 -7.27 20.21 -9.64
C ALA A 308 -6.23 19.49 -10.52
N ASN A 309 -6.68 18.80 -11.57
CA ASN A 309 -5.79 18.19 -12.57
C ASN A 309 -5.00 19.25 -13.34
N GLU A 310 -5.65 20.31 -13.81
CA GLU A 310 -4.98 21.42 -14.49
C GLU A 310 -3.92 22.07 -13.61
N GLN A 311 -4.20 22.26 -12.31
CA GLN A 311 -3.22 22.77 -11.37
C GLN A 311 -2.04 21.82 -11.21
N TYR A 312 -2.32 20.52 -11.04
CA TYR A 312 -1.28 19.50 -10.94
C TYR A 312 -0.40 19.41 -12.18
N GLU A 313 -0.97 19.55 -13.39
CA GLU A 313 -0.22 19.58 -14.64
C GLU A 313 0.73 20.78 -14.71
N LYS A 314 0.32 21.94 -14.19
CA LYS A 314 1.21 23.10 -14.06
C LYS A 314 2.31 22.84 -13.04
N ASP A 315 1.95 22.31 -11.87
CA ASP A 315 2.90 22.06 -10.78
C ASP A 315 3.95 21.02 -11.17
N ILE A 316 3.54 19.93 -11.84
CA ILE A 316 4.47 18.91 -12.31
C ILE A 316 5.35 19.42 -13.45
N ALA A 317 4.84 20.26 -14.34
CA ALA A 317 5.65 20.89 -15.39
C ALA A 317 6.70 21.84 -14.81
N LEU A 318 6.35 22.61 -13.77
CA LEU A 318 7.30 23.44 -13.03
C LEU A 318 8.35 22.60 -12.31
N TYR A 319 7.94 21.51 -11.67
CA TYR A 319 8.83 20.56 -11.00
C TYR A 319 9.80 19.89 -11.97
N ASP A 320 9.30 19.40 -13.11
CA ASP A 320 10.11 18.72 -14.12
C ASP A 320 11.06 19.72 -14.81
N ALA A 321 10.63 20.97 -15.05
CA ALA A 321 11.50 22.04 -15.56
C ALA A 321 12.63 22.38 -14.59
N ALA A 322 12.33 22.50 -13.29
CA ALA A 322 13.32 22.77 -12.24
C ALA A 322 14.33 21.63 -12.05
N ASN A 323 13.93 20.37 -12.32
CA ASN A 323 14.76 19.18 -12.14
C ASN A 323 15.38 18.63 -13.43
N SER A 324 15.25 19.32 -14.56
CA SER A 324 15.72 18.87 -15.89
C SER A 324 17.24 18.74 -16.07
N GLY A 325 18.04 18.93 -15.01
CA GLY A 325 19.51 18.83 -15.01
C GLY A 325 20.12 17.89 -13.97
N THR A 326 19.32 17.26 -13.11
CA THR A 326 19.80 16.32 -12.07
C THR A 326 19.38 14.90 -12.44
N GLU A 327 20.31 14.07 -12.91
CA GLU A 327 20.08 12.63 -13.01
C GLU A 327 19.74 12.10 -11.61
N ASP A 328 18.50 11.62 -11.44
CA ASP A 328 18.02 10.98 -10.23
C ASP A 328 18.75 9.64 -10.03
N VAL A 329 19.89 9.68 -9.35
CA VAL A 329 20.69 8.51 -8.92
C VAL A 329 19.91 7.62 -7.93
N THR A 330 18.71 8.02 -7.50
CA THR A 330 17.89 7.31 -6.51
C THR A 330 16.61 6.68 -7.07
N ASN A 331 16.50 6.50 -8.40
CA ASN A 331 15.50 5.63 -9.01
C ASN A 331 15.76 4.15 -8.65
N HIS A 332 15.61 3.82 -7.36
CA HIS A 332 15.24 2.46 -6.97
C HIS A 332 13.89 2.20 -7.62
N PRO A 333 13.80 1.20 -8.53
CA PRO A 333 12.53 0.77 -9.08
C PRO A 333 11.56 0.56 -7.93
N LYS A 334 10.33 1.09 -8.03
CA LYS A 334 9.28 0.79 -7.05
C LYS A 334 9.19 -0.73 -6.97
N GLU A 335 9.68 -1.30 -5.86
CA GLU A 335 9.67 -2.73 -5.65
C GLU A 335 8.22 -3.18 -5.79
N ASN A 336 8.00 -4.14 -6.68
CA ASN A 336 6.68 -4.48 -7.13
C ASN A 336 5.86 -4.97 -5.92
N ASN A 337 4.69 -4.36 -5.66
CA ASN A 337 3.76 -4.80 -4.60
C ASN A 337 3.28 -6.26 -4.80
N SER A 338 3.70 -6.91 -5.89
CA SER A 338 3.52 -8.34 -6.14
C SER A 338 3.96 -9.22 -4.97
N ASN A 339 4.98 -8.84 -4.23
CA ASN A 339 5.39 -9.62 -3.04
C ASN A 339 4.35 -9.48 -1.92
N HIS A 340 3.83 -8.27 -1.67
CA HIS A 340 2.78 -8.06 -0.67
C HIS A 340 1.48 -8.78 -1.06
N ASP A 341 1.12 -8.80 -2.33
CA ASP A 341 -0.07 -9.51 -2.82
C ASP A 341 0.12 -11.03 -2.81
N ALA A 342 1.30 -11.53 -3.18
CA ALA A 342 1.66 -12.95 -3.05
C ALA A 342 1.63 -13.39 -1.58
N ILE A 343 2.18 -12.58 -0.68
CA ILE A 343 2.12 -12.80 0.76
C ILE A 343 0.67 -12.82 1.22
N ARG A 344 -0.13 -11.78 0.92
CA ARG A 344 -1.56 -11.71 1.28
C ARG A 344 -2.35 -12.90 0.75
N ASN A 345 -2.09 -13.34 -0.47
CA ASN A 345 -2.76 -14.49 -1.07
C ASN A 345 -2.30 -15.82 -0.46
N PHE A 346 -1.01 -15.95 -0.11
CA PHE A 346 -0.53 -17.06 0.71
C PHE A 346 -1.20 -17.10 2.08
N PHE A 347 -1.42 -15.93 2.71
CA PHE A 347 -2.15 -15.87 3.98
C PHE A 347 -3.63 -16.25 3.86
N LYS A 348 -4.23 -16.10 2.67
CA LYS A 348 -5.63 -16.43 2.37
C LYS A 348 -5.84 -17.86 1.86
N SER A 349 -4.80 -18.49 1.35
CA SER A 349 -4.87 -19.88 0.91
C SER A 349 -5.00 -20.82 2.12
N ASP A 350 -5.79 -21.89 1.99
CA ASP A 350 -5.88 -22.99 2.97
C ASP A 350 -4.61 -23.86 3.03
N LYS A 351 -3.50 -23.35 2.48
CA LYS A 351 -2.21 -24.03 2.49
C LYS A 351 -1.66 -24.05 3.92
N PRO A 352 -1.26 -25.22 4.44
CA PRO A 352 -0.60 -25.32 5.72
C PRO A 352 0.62 -24.38 5.81
N ARG A 353 0.80 -23.75 6.98
CA ARG A 353 1.94 -22.86 7.23
C ARG A 353 3.12 -23.67 7.73
N ARG A 354 4.32 -23.29 7.29
CA ARG A 354 5.55 -23.81 7.89
C ARG A 354 5.55 -23.52 9.39
N PRO A 355 5.94 -24.49 10.22
CA PRO A 355 5.99 -24.29 11.65
C PRO A 355 7.07 -23.25 12.00
N MET A 356 6.89 -22.62 13.16
CA MET A 356 7.87 -21.69 13.71
C MET A 356 9.13 -22.43 14.11
N THR A 357 10.30 -21.85 13.86
CA THR A 357 11.60 -22.44 14.25
C THR A 357 11.70 -22.63 15.77
N ALA A 358 12.57 -23.54 16.21
CA ALA A 358 12.82 -23.80 17.64
C ALA A 358 13.08 -22.51 18.44
N TYR A 359 13.92 -21.61 17.89
CA TYR A 359 14.18 -20.29 18.49
C TYR A 359 12.92 -19.43 18.60
N MET A 360 12.08 -19.40 17.56
CA MET A 360 10.89 -18.56 17.55
C MET A 360 9.79 -19.09 18.48
N MET A 361 9.68 -20.42 18.62
CA MET A 361 8.80 -21.06 19.60
C MET A 361 9.24 -20.73 21.04
N TRP A 362 10.54 -20.84 21.32
CA TRP A 362 11.11 -20.44 22.60
C TRP A 362 10.97 -18.93 22.85
N LEU A 363 11.20 -18.10 21.83
CA LEU A 363 11.07 -16.65 21.93
C LEU A 363 9.64 -16.26 22.33
N ASN A 364 8.63 -16.91 21.76
CA ASN A 364 7.23 -16.64 22.11
C ASN A 364 6.91 -16.99 23.56
N ASP A 365 7.39 -18.13 24.07
CA ASP A 365 7.20 -18.55 25.47
C ASP A 365 8.01 -17.69 26.45
N GLY A 366 9.23 -17.32 26.07
CA GLY A 366 10.13 -16.52 26.90
C GLY A 366 9.77 -15.03 26.94
N ARG A 367 9.19 -14.47 25.88
CA ARG A 367 9.01 -13.01 25.72
C ARG A 367 8.25 -12.38 26.89
N GLU A 368 7.23 -13.05 27.40
CA GLU A 368 6.46 -12.56 28.54
C GLU A 368 7.28 -12.56 29.83
N ARG A 369 8.05 -13.63 30.08
CA ARG A 369 8.95 -13.72 31.24
C ARG A 369 10.01 -12.61 31.20
N PHE A 370 10.67 -12.46 30.06
CA PHE A 370 11.69 -11.42 29.88
C PHE A 370 11.11 -10.00 30.00
N LYS A 371 9.88 -9.79 29.52
CA LYS A 371 9.18 -8.49 29.66
C LYS A 371 8.79 -8.20 31.11
N ALA A 372 8.40 -9.23 31.88
CA ALA A 372 8.08 -9.10 33.29
C ALA A 372 9.32 -8.85 34.16
N GLU A 373 10.45 -9.49 33.83
CA GLU A 373 11.74 -9.30 34.51
C GLU A 373 12.41 -7.96 34.16
N ASN A 374 12.08 -7.39 33.00
CA ASN A 374 12.66 -6.13 32.52
C ASN A 374 11.56 -5.14 32.11
N PRO A 375 10.73 -4.67 33.04
CA PRO A 375 9.73 -3.65 32.73
C PRO A 375 10.44 -2.36 32.31
N GLY A 376 10.06 -1.80 31.15
CA GLY A 376 10.58 -0.52 30.65
C GLY A 376 11.75 -0.60 29.66
N LEU A 377 12.34 -1.78 29.41
CA LEU A 377 13.34 -1.92 28.34
C LEU A 377 12.69 -1.86 26.95
N LYS A 378 13.39 -1.21 26.01
CA LYS A 378 12.98 -1.21 24.60
C LYS A 378 13.05 -2.63 24.05
N VAL A 379 12.06 -3.02 23.23
CA VAL A 379 11.94 -4.36 22.63
C VAL A 379 13.23 -4.83 21.95
N THR A 380 14.01 -3.92 21.38
CA THR A 380 15.29 -4.21 20.74
C THR A 380 16.37 -4.70 21.72
N GLU A 381 16.41 -4.13 22.94
CA GLU A 381 17.37 -4.55 23.97
C GLU A 381 16.93 -5.85 24.63
N LEU A 382 15.61 -6.00 24.81
CA LEU A 382 15.01 -7.25 25.27
C LEU A 382 15.35 -8.40 24.32
N ALA A 383 15.20 -8.20 23.01
CA ALA A 383 15.55 -9.19 22.00
C ALA A 383 17.05 -9.57 22.02
N ARG A 384 17.95 -8.61 22.29
CA ARG A 384 19.39 -8.90 22.47
C ARG A 384 19.64 -9.78 23.70
N LYS A 385 18.99 -9.47 24.83
CA LYS A 385 19.09 -10.31 26.05
C LYS A 385 18.56 -11.72 25.80
N MET A 386 17.41 -11.83 25.14
CA MET A 386 16.82 -13.13 24.77
C MET A 386 17.74 -13.92 23.84
N GLY A 387 18.33 -13.28 22.82
CA GLY A 387 19.30 -13.94 21.94
C GLY A 387 20.53 -14.46 22.69
N ALA A 388 21.02 -13.73 23.70
CA ALA A 388 22.11 -14.18 24.55
C ALA A 388 21.73 -15.39 25.41
N VAL A 389 20.53 -15.40 26.00
CA VAL A 389 20.04 -16.55 26.78
C VAL A 389 19.83 -17.77 25.90
N TRP A 390 19.26 -17.61 24.70
CA TRP A 390 19.12 -18.71 23.73
C TRP A 390 20.46 -19.34 23.36
N LYS A 391 21.51 -18.52 23.21
CA LYS A 391 22.85 -19.02 22.87
C LYS A 391 23.46 -19.84 24.01
N ALA A 392 23.12 -19.52 25.26
CA ALA A 392 23.67 -20.16 26.45
C ALA A 392 22.81 -21.33 26.98
N MET A 393 21.54 -21.44 26.59
CA MET A 393 20.64 -22.49 27.05
C MET A 393 20.77 -23.79 26.26
N ASP A 394 20.26 -24.88 26.85
CA ASP A 394 20.04 -26.11 26.11
C ASP A 394 18.82 -25.99 25.17
N LYS A 395 19.02 -26.42 23.92
CA LYS A 395 18.08 -26.26 22.81
C LYS A 395 17.35 -27.55 22.47
N SER A 396 17.76 -28.68 23.06
CA SER A 396 17.24 -30.01 22.74
C SER A 396 15.71 -30.09 22.79
N GLU A 397 15.09 -29.56 23.86
CA GLU A 397 13.63 -29.57 24.01
C GLU A 397 12.90 -28.79 22.90
N TRP A 398 13.48 -27.69 22.44
CA TRP A 398 12.87 -26.82 21.44
C TRP A 398 13.13 -27.33 20.02
N GLU A 399 14.28 -27.95 19.79
CA GLU A 399 14.58 -28.66 18.55
C GLU A 399 13.67 -29.88 18.38
N GLU A 400 13.38 -30.63 19.45
CA GLU A 400 12.40 -31.73 19.42
C GLU A 400 10.98 -31.21 19.16
N LYS A 401 10.56 -30.12 19.84
CA LYS A 401 9.26 -29.48 19.56
C LYS A 401 9.14 -29.01 18.11
N HIS A 402 10.21 -28.43 17.56
CA HIS A 402 10.25 -28.03 16.15
C HIS A 402 10.20 -29.24 15.21
N ALA A 403 10.91 -30.33 15.51
CA ALA A 403 10.89 -31.55 14.73
C ALA A 403 9.48 -32.17 14.68
N LYS A 404 8.79 -32.25 15.82
CA LYS A 404 7.39 -32.70 15.87
C LYS A 404 6.45 -31.79 15.08
N ALA A 405 6.65 -30.47 15.17
CA ALA A 405 5.86 -29.51 14.41
C ALA A 405 6.12 -29.59 12.90
N MET A 406 7.36 -29.88 12.49
CA MET A 406 7.72 -30.15 11.10
C MET A 406 7.09 -31.43 10.57
N GLU A 407 7.10 -32.51 11.36
CA GLU A 407 6.44 -33.76 10.99
C GLU A 407 4.94 -33.57 10.80
N GLN A 408 4.28 -32.81 11.69
CA GLN A 408 2.87 -32.47 11.55
C GLN A 408 2.64 -31.63 10.29
N TYR A 409 3.49 -30.64 10.03
CA TYR A 409 3.40 -29.82 8.83
C TYR A 409 3.56 -30.64 7.55
N GLU A 410 4.47 -31.62 7.52
CA GLU A 410 4.66 -32.52 6.38
C GLU A 410 3.42 -33.39 6.15
N LYS A 411 2.79 -33.90 7.22
CA LYS A 411 1.51 -34.62 7.13
C LYS A 411 0.39 -33.72 6.61
N ASP A 412 0.27 -32.50 7.14
CA ASP A 412 -0.76 -31.54 6.73
C ASP A 412 -0.56 -31.10 5.27
N MET A 413 0.69 -30.88 4.85
CA MET A 413 1.05 -30.57 3.47
C MET A 413 0.74 -31.73 2.53
N ALA A 414 1.04 -32.98 2.92
CA ALA A 414 0.71 -34.15 2.13
C ALA A 414 -0.81 -34.33 1.98
N LEU A 415 -1.58 -34.09 3.04
CA LEU A 415 -3.05 -34.08 3.00
C LEU A 415 -3.57 -32.96 2.09
N TYR A 416 -2.98 -31.76 2.16
CA TYR A 416 -3.33 -30.63 1.31
C TYR A 416 -3.02 -30.89 -0.17
N GLU A 417 -1.88 -31.50 -0.47
CA GLU A 417 -1.49 -31.90 -1.83
C GLU A 417 -2.38 -33.01 -2.36
N ALA A 418 -2.77 -33.99 -1.54
CA ALA A 418 -3.72 -35.03 -1.92
C ALA A 418 -5.13 -34.46 -2.19
N ALA A 419 -5.62 -33.55 -1.33
CA ALA A 419 -6.93 -32.93 -1.49
C ALA A 419 -7.00 -32.02 -2.74
N ASN A 420 -5.91 -31.32 -3.08
CA ASN A 420 -5.88 -30.43 -4.24
C ASN A 420 -5.41 -31.13 -5.53
N GLY A 421 -4.63 -32.20 -5.44
CA GLY A 421 -4.14 -33.01 -6.55
C GLY A 421 -5.18 -33.95 -7.16
N GLY A 422 -6.23 -34.31 -6.40
CA GLY A 422 -7.39 -35.06 -6.92
C GLY A 422 -8.38 -34.23 -7.75
N SER A 423 -8.14 -32.93 -7.93
CA SER A 423 -9.00 -32.04 -8.74
C SER A 423 -8.59 -32.00 -10.23
N THR A 424 -7.59 -32.79 -10.62
CA THR A 424 -7.09 -32.86 -11.99
C THR A 424 -6.91 -34.31 -12.44
N GLU A 425 -7.98 -35.09 -12.42
CA GLU A 425 -8.13 -36.24 -13.32
C GLU A 425 -9.42 -36.11 -14.11
#